data_AF-A0A858AQY7-F1
#
_entry.id   AF-A0A858AQY7-F1
#
_cell.length_a   1.000
_cell.length_b   1.000
_cell.length_c   1.000
_cell.angle_alpha   90.00
_cell.angle_beta   90.00
_cell.angle_gamma   90.00
#
_symmetry.space_group_name_H-M   'P 1'
#
loop_
_entity.id
_entity.type
_entity.pdbx_description
1 polymer ?
#
loop_
_entity_poly.entity_id
_entity_poly.type
_entity_poly.pdbx_seq_one_letter_code
_entity_poly.pdbx_strand_id
1 'polypeptide(L)'
;MNEKLYKQLVNLNYAVFSNDDMLTKILNDVKFKDSVLQTINGLMFLEKKNSVNLKGIQFGNSVGRALVKLINEKVAFSISNLNVDKIEEEIIFFSNFISNTYGISKDIILDSGIDIKEGDFVSFVKNYKENEATASNNTTIQDEATIQINAGSAENIKVNNVGANQQGTQNIFGGQSNMGQLFQNPMNSERFYPFKTKPKEMRWIKFAFAASILIIGILFIVIYAILGAEQIKISSDDSYRGIFDNLEPKHIILGADDTMKQKYVDFLKGNWILSPYTLISKDPSLSTGVNTFSIMMNIFMILILFSSVYPMLKQPKLYKDQYHVNGGTLFLFGFVIFIFIMPVFFNQSGGITSMIYQLGFKESNTDVIVKDFLKWIIKSSYLDENKTQFETFVSAIGEQMDLLTLKVLSIITIVFAFIFLAMYVAIILINPKLDREKYRLFIIEVQKKAMAQMQGQSYDIDPSLFESDEEMAVWEKKKNRDNK
;
A
#
# COMPACT_ATOMS: atom_id res chain seq x y z
N MET A 1 -1.74 -33.67 -19.40
CA MET A 1 -1.80 -32.80 -18.21
C MET A 1 -3.20 -32.21 -18.04
N ASN A 2 -3.74 -31.48 -19.03
CA ASN A 2 -5.05 -30.83 -18.94
C ASN A 2 -6.24 -31.80 -18.75
N GLU A 3 -6.22 -32.99 -19.37
CA GLU A 3 -7.26 -34.02 -19.15
C GLU A 3 -7.29 -34.55 -17.71
N LYS A 4 -6.12 -34.66 -17.06
CA LYS A 4 -6.00 -35.11 -15.67
C LYS A 4 -6.63 -34.08 -14.73
N LEU A 5 -6.34 -32.80 -14.93
CA LEU A 5 -6.91 -31.68 -14.17
C LEU A 5 -8.42 -31.58 -14.38
N TYR A 6 -8.88 -31.73 -15.63
CA TYR A 6 -10.31 -31.74 -15.96
C TYR A 6 -11.03 -32.89 -15.24
N LYS A 7 -10.48 -34.11 -15.27
CA LYS A 7 -11.04 -35.25 -14.54
C LYS A 7 -11.10 -35.00 -13.03
N GLN A 8 -10.07 -34.39 -12.43
CA GLN A 8 -10.06 -34.05 -11.01
C GLN A 8 -11.14 -33.03 -10.64
N LEU A 9 -11.35 -32.01 -11.48
CA LEU A 9 -12.44 -31.03 -11.27
C LEU A 9 -13.82 -31.66 -11.39
N VAL A 10 -14.02 -32.58 -12.34
CA VAL A 10 -15.30 -33.29 -12.50
C VAL A 10 -15.60 -34.13 -11.24
N ASN A 11 -14.61 -34.89 -10.76
CA ASN A 11 -14.74 -35.70 -9.56
C ASN A 11 -15.00 -34.86 -8.29
N LEU A 12 -14.30 -33.74 -8.16
CA LEU A 12 -14.45 -32.80 -7.05
C LEU A 12 -15.85 -32.20 -7.02
N ASN A 13 -16.39 -31.78 -8.17
CA ASN A 13 -17.77 -31.32 -8.26
C ASN A 13 -18.76 -32.45 -8.01
N TYR A 14 -18.50 -33.67 -8.47
CA TYR A 14 -19.36 -34.81 -8.22
C TYR A 14 -19.49 -35.12 -6.72
N ALA A 15 -18.37 -35.11 -5.99
CA ALA A 15 -18.36 -35.33 -4.54
C ALA A 15 -19.14 -34.24 -3.78
N VAL A 16 -19.09 -32.99 -4.26
CA VAL A 16 -19.85 -31.88 -3.68
C VAL A 16 -21.34 -32.00 -3.97
N PHE A 17 -21.74 -32.27 -5.22
CA PHE A 17 -23.15 -32.28 -5.60
C PHE A 17 -23.90 -33.56 -5.23
N SER A 18 -23.20 -34.67 -4.99
CA SER A 18 -23.81 -35.93 -4.56
C SER A 18 -24.13 -35.99 -3.05
N ASN A 19 -23.74 -34.97 -2.28
CA ASN A 19 -23.94 -34.92 -0.83
C ASN A 19 -24.89 -33.79 -0.43
N ASP A 20 -26.05 -34.13 0.13
CA ASP A 20 -27.09 -33.18 0.56
C ASP A 20 -26.60 -32.17 1.62
N ASP A 21 -25.68 -32.56 2.51
CA ASP A 21 -25.08 -31.63 3.48
C ASP A 21 -24.26 -30.56 2.77
N MET A 22 -23.52 -30.94 1.72
CA MET A 22 -22.72 -30.00 0.92
C MET A 22 -23.61 -29.06 0.12
N LEU A 23 -24.73 -29.55 -0.44
CA LEU A 23 -25.73 -28.72 -1.10
C LEU A 23 -26.31 -27.67 -0.12
N THR A 24 -26.61 -28.08 1.11
CA THR A 24 -27.04 -27.18 2.19
C THR A 24 -25.96 -26.14 2.51
N LYS A 25 -24.68 -26.52 2.51
CA LYS A 25 -23.57 -25.59 2.74
C LYS A 25 -23.37 -24.61 1.59
N ILE A 26 -23.64 -24.99 0.34
CA ILE A 26 -23.60 -24.05 -0.80
C ILE A 26 -24.61 -22.92 -0.60
N LEU A 27 -25.78 -23.21 -0.01
CA LEU A 27 -26.81 -22.22 0.26
C LEU A 27 -26.43 -21.27 1.42
N ASN A 28 -25.73 -21.79 2.43
CA ASN A 28 -25.52 -21.08 3.69
C ASN A 28 -24.12 -20.46 3.87
N ASP A 29 -23.09 -20.98 3.21
CA ASP A 29 -21.70 -20.49 3.31
C ASP A 29 -21.25 -19.84 2.00
N VAL A 30 -21.11 -18.52 2.03
CA VAL A 30 -20.66 -17.71 0.89
C VAL A 30 -19.27 -18.12 0.42
N LYS A 31 -18.35 -18.46 1.33
CA LYS A 31 -16.98 -18.86 0.94
C LYS A 31 -16.97 -20.21 0.24
N PHE A 32 -17.78 -21.15 0.73
CA PHE A 32 -17.91 -22.46 0.09
C PHE A 32 -18.57 -22.35 -1.29
N LYS A 33 -19.62 -21.52 -1.42
CA LYS A 33 -20.26 -21.19 -2.69
C LYS A 33 -19.27 -20.61 -3.70
N ASP A 34 -18.43 -19.67 -3.28
CA ASP A 34 -17.42 -19.05 -4.15
C ASP A 34 -16.35 -20.06 -4.61
N SER A 35 -15.93 -20.99 -3.75
CA SER A 35 -14.99 -22.05 -4.15
C SER A 35 -15.60 -23.05 -5.13
N VAL A 36 -16.88 -23.42 -4.97
CA VAL A 36 -17.61 -24.24 -5.96
C VAL A 36 -17.74 -23.49 -7.30
N LEU A 37 -17.97 -22.17 -7.26
CA LEU A 37 -18.03 -21.36 -8.48
C LEU A 37 -16.68 -21.36 -9.23
N GLN A 38 -15.56 -21.30 -8.51
CA GLN A 38 -14.22 -21.34 -9.09
C GLN A 38 -13.93 -22.66 -9.79
N THR A 39 -14.29 -23.80 -9.18
CA THR A 39 -14.09 -25.12 -9.83
C THR A 39 -14.91 -25.27 -11.12
N ILE A 40 -16.14 -24.73 -11.16
CA ILE A 40 -16.97 -24.71 -12.37
C ILE A 40 -16.36 -23.80 -13.44
N ASN A 41 -15.82 -22.65 -13.07
CA ASN A 41 -15.09 -21.77 -14.00
C ASN A 41 -13.84 -22.47 -14.56
N GLY A 42 -13.12 -23.24 -13.74
CA GLY A 42 -12.01 -24.09 -14.17
C GLY A 42 -12.42 -25.14 -15.19
N LEU A 43 -13.55 -25.82 -14.99
CA LEU A 43 -14.13 -26.77 -15.96
C LEU A 43 -14.43 -26.08 -17.30
N MET A 44 -15.19 -24.98 -17.25
CA MET A 44 -15.56 -24.24 -18.47
C MET A 44 -14.35 -23.63 -19.19
N PHE A 45 -13.28 -23.29 -18.46
CA PHE A 45 -12.02 -22.85 -19.06
C PHE A 45 -11.34 -23.97 -19.85
N LEU A 46 -11.18 -25.15 -19.24
CA LEU A 46 -10.53 -26.29 -19.89
C LEU A 46 -11.33 -26.78 -21.11
N GLU A 47 -12.66 -26.74 -21.06
CA GLU A 47 -13.54 -27.09 -22.17
C GLU A 47 -13.43 -26.12 -23.35
N LYS A 48 -13.49 -24.80 -23.08
CA LYS A 48 -13.53 -23.80 -24.15
C LYS A 48 -12.17 -23.43 -24.73
N LYS A 49 -11.16 -23.25 -23.87
CA LYS A 49 -9.83 -22.80 -24.31
C LYS A 49 -8.92 -23.94 -24.70
N ASN A 50 -9.05 -25.09 -24.04
CA ASN A 50 -8.16 -26.22 -24.23
C ASN A 50 -8.86 -27.42 -24.91
N SER A 51 -10.13 -27.26 -25.30
CA SER A 51 -10.96 -28.27 -25.98
C SER A 51 -10.97 -29.63 -25.29
N VAL A 52 -10.81 -29.64 -23.96
CA VAL A 52 -10.77 -30.86 -23.16
C VAL A 52 -12.18 -31.38 -22.94
N ASN A 53 -12.37 -32.68 -23.06
CA ASN A 53 -13.59 -33.37 -22.70
C ASN A 53 -13.24 -34.66 -21.93
N LEU A 54 -14.21 -35.23 -21.24
CA LEU A 54 -14.05 -36.53 -20.59
C LEU A 54 -15.03 -37.48 -21.28
N LYS A 55 -14.50 -38.49 -21.97
CA LYS A 55 -15.29 -39.43 -22.79
C LYS A 55 -16.21 -38.72 -23.81
N GLY A 56 -15.78 -37.60 -24.38
CA GLY A 56 -16.58 -36.81 -25.34
C GLY A 56 -17.64 -35.90 -24.72
N ILE A 57 -17.73 -35.83 -23.39
CA ILE A 57 -18.75 -35.04 -22.67
C ILE A 57 -18.13 -33.80 -22.01
N GLN A 58 -18.81 -32.67 -22.13
CA GLN A 58 -18.50 -31.39 -21.47
C GLN A 58 -19.42 -31.22 -20.25
N PHE A 59 -18.84 -31.24 -19.05
CA PHE A 59 -19.57 -31.24 -17.79
C PHE A 59 -19.81 -29.84 -17.22
N GLY A 60 -19.02 -28.83 -17.62
CA GLY A 60 -19.08 -27.47 -17.09
C GLY A 60 -20.48 -26.86 -17.21
N ASN A 61 -21.18 -27.08 -18.31
CA ASN A 61 -22.55 -26.61 -18.50
C ASN A 61 -23.56 -27.34 -17.60
N SER A 62 -23.41 -28.66 -17.42
CA SER A 62 -24.31 -29.44 -16.56
C SER A 62 -24.15 -29.05 -15.09
N VAL A 63 -22.90 -28.95 -14.61
CA VAL A 63 -22.60 -28.53 -13.23
C VAL A 63 -23.04 -27.08 -12.99
N GLY A 64 -22.81 -26.19 -13.97
CA GLY A 64 -23.28 -24.81 -13.91
C GLY A 64 -24.80 -24.69 -13.81
N ARG A 65 -25.56 -25.50 -14.57
CA ARG A 65 -27.03 -25.59 -14.46
C ARG A 65 -27.46 -26.08 -13.08
N ALA A 66 -26.79 -27.11 -12.56
CA ALA A 66 -27.10 -27.64 -11.24
C ALA A 66 -26.90 -26.57 -10.15
N LEU A 67 -25.80 -25.81 -10.19
CA LEU A 67 -25.55 -24.72 -9.23
C LEU A 67 -26.64 -23.64 -9.30
N VAL A 68 -26.95 -23.13 -10.49
CA VAL A 68 -27.99 -22.11 -10.68
C VAL A 68 -29.36 -22.60 -10.20
N LYS A 69 -29.70 -23.86 -10.51
CA LYS A 69 -30.94 -24.48 -10.03
C LYS A 69 -30.96 -24.60 -8.51
N LEU A 70 -29.84 -24.92 -7.87
CA LEU A 70 -29.75 -25.05 -6.42
C LEU A 70 -30.02 -23.69 -5.75
N ILE A 71 -29.26 -22.66 -6.13
CA ILE A 71 -29.27 -21.36 -5.45
C ILE A 71 -30.42 -20.43 -5.87
N ASN A 72 -31.09 -20.71 -6.99
CA ASN A 72 -32.16 -19.88 -7.56
C ASN A 72 -31.76 -18.41 -7.81
N GLU A 73 -30.48 -18.18 -8.11
CA GLU A 73 -29.89 -16.87 -8.41
C GLU A 73 -29.16 -16.91 -9.76
N LYS A 74 -29.06 -15.77 -10.45
CA LYS A 74 -28.27 -15.65 -11.68
C LYS A 74 -26.78 -15.67 -11.35
N VAL A 75 -26.07 -16.72 -11.77
CA VAL A 75 -24.62 -16.86 -11.61
C VAL A 75 -23.89 -16.50 -12.89
N ALA A 76 -22.89 -15.63 -12.79
CA ALA A 76 -21.99 -15.33 -13.91
C ALA A 76 -20.72 -16.17 -13.82
N PHE A 77 -20.47 -17.01 -14.82
CA PHE A 77 -19.24 -17.80 -14.94
C PHE A 77 -18.14 -16.99 -15.65
N SER A 78 -16.94 -16.94 -15.09
CA SER A 78 -15.82 -16.12 -15.58
C SER A 78 -14.63 -16.97 -16.02
N ILE A 79 -14.39 -17.01 -17.34
CA ILE A 79 -13.36 -17.86 -17.98
C ILE A 79 -12.10 -17.05 -18.32
N SER A 80 -12.11 -15.72 -18.19
CA SER A 80 -11.13 -14.83 -18.84
C SER A 80 -9.77 -14.72 -18.14
N ASN A 81 -9.65 -15.08 -16.85
CA ASN A 81 -8.45 -14.79 -16.04
C ASN A 81 -7.75 -16.04 -15.45
N LEU A 82 -8.12 -17.23 -15.92
CA LEU A 82 -7.59 -18.51 -15.46
C LEU A 82 -6.40 -18.96 -16.33
N ASN A 83 -5.36 -19.49 -15.69
CA ASN A 83 -4.29 -20.29 -16.30
C ASN A 83 -4.29 -21.68 -15.67
N VAL A 84 -3.64 -22.65 -16.32
CA VAL A 84 -3.62 -24.05 -15.88
C VAL A 84 -3.04 -24.19 -14.47
N ASP A 85 -2.03 -23.39 -14.12
CA ASP A 85 -1.40 -23.44 -12.79
C ASP A 85 -2.36 -23.01 -11.67
N LYS A 86 -3.15 -21.94 -11.89
CA LYS A 86 -4.17 -21.51 -10.91
C LYS A 86 -5.28 -22.55 -10.73
N ILE A 87 -5.65 -23.26 -11.80
CA ILE A 87 -6.65 -24.33 -11.71
C ILE A 87 -6.12 -25.47 -10.83
N GLU A 88 -4.84 -25.82 -10.96
CA GLU A 88 -4.20 -26.84 -10.11
C GLU A 88 -4.14 -26.39 -8.64
N GLU A 89 -3.76 -25.13 -8.37
CA GLU A 89 -3.79 -24.54 -7.03
C GLU A 89 -5.20 -24.55 -6.42
N GLU A 90 -6.23 -24.20 -7.21
CA GLU A 90 -7.64 -24.21 -6.80
C GLU A 90 -8.14 -25.61 -6.44
N ILE A 91 -7.76 -26.64 -7.20
CA ILE A 91 -8.09 -28.05 -6.89
C ILE A 91 -7.46 -28.47 -5.56
N ILE A 92 -6.18 -28.17 -5.35
CA ILE A 92 -5.46 -28.52 -4.12
C ILE A 92 -6.06 -27.76 -2.93
N PHE A 93 -6.33 -26.47 -3.09
CA PHE A 93 -6.94 -25.64 -2.05
C PHE A 93 -8.32 -26.16 -1.68
N PHE A 94 -9.20 -26.38 -2.65
CA PHE A 94 -10.59 -26.77 -2.40
C PHE A 94 -10.71 -28.20 -1.87
N SER A 95 -9.89 -29.14 -2.35
CA SER A 95 -9.85 -30.50 -1.79
C SER A 95 -9.35 -30.52 -0.34
N ASN A 96 -8.35 -29.70 0.00
CA ASN A 96 -7.92 -29.51 1.39
C ASN A 96 -9.01 -28.86 2.24
N PHE A 97 -9.71 -27.87 1.70
CA PHE A 97 -10.80 -27.18 2.39
C PHE A 97 -11.93 -28.14 2.74
N ILE A 98 -12.39 -28.95 1.79
CA ILE A 98 -13.45 -29.93 2.01
C ILE A 98 -12.99 -31.00 3.03
N SER A 99 -11.76 -31.51 2.89
CA SER A 99 -11.26 -32.55 3.78
C SER A 99 -11.09 -32.07 5.22
N ASN A 100 -10.51 -30.88 5.43
CA ASN A 100 -10.25 -30.33 6.75
C ASN A 100 -11.50 -29.79 7.44
N THR A 101 -12.44 -29.21 6.68
CA THR A 101 -13.62 -28.53 7.24
C THR A 101 -14.80 -29.49 7.42
N TYR A 102 -14.93 -30.47 6.55
CA TYR A 102 -16.10 -31.35 6.50
C TYR A 102 -15.78 -32.84 6.62
N GLY A 103 -14.51 -33.21 6.84
CA GLY A 103 -14.12 -34.59 7.16
C GLY A 103 -14.26 -35.59 6.01
N ILE A 104 -14.46 -35.13 4.77
CA ILE A 104 -14.52 -36.02 3.60
C ILE A 104 -13.10 -36.47 3.24
N SER A 105 -12.89 -37.79 3.09
CA SER A 105 -11.59 -38.33 2.70
C SER A 105 -11.20 -37.86 1.30
N LYS A 106 -9.94 -37.42 1.14
CA LYS A 106 -9.37 -37.01 -0.15
C LYS A 106 -9.43 -38.12 -1.21
N ASP A 107 -9.44 -39.37 -0.77
CA ASP A 107 -9.51 -40.54 -1.65
C ASP A 107 -10.87 -40.62 -2.36
N ILE A 108 -11.96 -40.19 -1.70
CA ILE A 108 -13.31 -40.13 -2.29
C ILE A 108 -13.43 -38.95 -3.27
N ILE A 109 -12.72 -37.86 -2.99
CA ILE A 109 -12.77 -36.61 -3.77
C ILE A 109 -12.04 -36.76 -5.12
N LEU A 110 -11.03 -37.63 -5.19
CA LEU A 110 -10.19 -37.81 -6.36
C LEU A 110 -10.37 -39.20 -7.03
N ASP A 111 -11.34 -40.00 -6.58
CA ASP A 111 -11.54 -41.37 -7.07
C ASP A 111 -11.82 -41.38 -8.58
N SER A 112 -10.98 -42.10 -9.31
CA SER A 112 -10.91 -42.08 -10.76
C SER A 112 -11.83 -43.09 -11.45
N GLY A 113 -12.58 -43.89 -10.66
CA GLY A 113 -13.40 -45.02 -11.13
C GLY A 113 -14.90 -44.77 -11.28
N ILE A 114 -15.44 -43.61 -10.90
CA ILE A 114 -16.88 -43.33 -10.95
C ILE A 114 -17.31 -42.99 -12.39
N ASP A 115 -18.33 -43.68 -12.91
CA ASP A 115 -18.90 -43.39 -14.24
C ASP A 115 -19.95 -42.28 -14.13
N ILE A 116 -19.51 -41.04 -14.34
CA ILE A 116 -20.33 -39.84 -14.19
C ILE A 116 -21.06 -39.55 -15.51
N LYS A 117 -22.39 -39.44 -15.47
CA LYS A 117 -23.23 -39.08 -16.62
C LYS A 117 -23.58 -37.59 -16.62
N GLU A 118 -23.81 -37.02 -17.80
CA GLU A 118 -24.09 -35.59 -17.97
C GLU A 118 -25.33 -35.11 -17.19
N GLY A 119 -26.29 -35.98 -16.89
CA GLY A 119 -27.52 -35.64 -16.16
C GLY A 119 -27.44 -35.76 -14.63
N ASP A 120 -26.36 -36.31 -14.08
CA ASP A 120 -26.31 -36.67 -12.65
C ASP A 120 -26.39 -35.44 -11.74
N PHE A 121 -25.67 -34.37 -12.07
CA PHE A 121 -25.62 -33.13 -11.29
C PHE A 121 -26.99 -32.45 -11.14
N VAL A 122 -27.75 -32.37 -12.23
CA VAL A 122 -29.10 -31.80 -12.22
C VAL A 122 -30.07 -32.71 -11.46
N SER A 123 -29.87 -34.02 -11.53
CA SER A 123 -30.68 -35.02 -10.81
C SER A 123 -30.44 -34.95 -9.31
N PHE A 124 -29.20 -34.76 -8.84
CA PHE A 124 -28.91 -34.58 -7.41
C PHE A 124 -29.61 -33.35 -6.83
N VAL A 125 -29.54 -32.21 -7.52
CA VAL A 125 -30.21 -30.97 -7.07
C VAL A 125 -31.73 -31.11 -7.07
N LYS A 126 -32.28 -31.83 -8.07
CA LYS A 126 -33.72 -32.11 -8.11
C LYS A 126 -34.14 -32.97 -6.92
N ASN A 127 -33.44 -34.07 -6.65
CA ASN A 127 -33.72 -34.96 -5.53
C ASN A 127 -33.60 -34.22 -4.18
N TYR A 128 -32.56 -33.39 -4.00
CA TYR A 128 -32.40 -32.56 -2.81
C TYR A 128 -33.61 -31.63 -2.60
N LYS A 129 -34.05 -30.92 -3.64
CA LYS A 129 -35.21 -30.02 -3.56
C LYS A 129 -36.53 -30.76 -3.33
N GLU A 130 -36.69 -31.95 -3.90
CA GLU A 130 -37.86 -32.80 -3.66
C GLU A 130 -37.88 -33.33 -2.20
N ASN A 131 -36.72 -33.67 -1.64
CA ASN A 131 -36.56 -34.09 -0.25
C ASN A 131 -36.76 -32.93 0.75
N GLU A 132 -36.33 -31.70 0.43
CA GLU A 132 -36.63 -30.52 1.24
C GLU A 132 -38.10 -30.07 1.11
N ALA A 133 -38.69 -30.12 -0.09
CA ALA A 133 -40.09 -29.75 -0.33
C ALA A 133 -41.08 -30.75 0.28
N THR A 134 -40.71 -32.03 0.41
CA THR A 134 -41.50 -33.01 1.17
C THR A 134 -41.40 -32.81 2.68
N ALA A 135 -40.40 -32.05 3.17
CA ALA A 135 -40.31 -31.57 4.55
C ALA A 135 -40.95 -30.18 4.77
N SER A 136 -41.32 -29.45 3.71
CA SER A 136 -41.96 -28.13 3.77
C SER A 136 -42.90 -27.92 2.58
N ASN A 137 -44.21 -28.07 2.82
CA ASN A 137 -45.28 -28.02 1.81
C ASN A 137 -45.25 -26.78 0.88
N ASN A 138 -45.49 -27.07 -0.40
CA ASN A 138 -46.03 -26.23 -1.48
C ASN A 138 -45.21 -25.01 -1.95
N THR A 139 -44.54 -25.12 -3.11
CA THR A 139 -44.89 -24.29 -4.28
C THR A 139 -44.29 -24.81 -5.60
N THR A 140 -45.09 -24.68 -6.65
CA THR A 140 -44.93 -25.14 -8.03
C THR A 140 -43.75 -24.49 -8.76
N ILE A 141 -42.98 -25.30 -9.49
CA ILE A 141 -41.84 -24.91 -10.31
C ILE A 141 -42.33 -24.47 -11.70
N GLN A 142 -41.93 -23.28 -12.14
CA GLN A 142 -42.04 -22.84 -13.54
C GLN A 142 -40.62 -22.72 -14.12
N ASP A 143 -40.36 -23.49 -15.18
CA ASP A 143 -39.09 -23.56 -15.89
C ASP A 143 -38.84 -22.30 -16.72
N GLU A 144 -37.64 -21.70 -16.57
CA GLU A 144 -36.77 -21.22 -17.66
C GLU A 144 -35.49 -20.59 -17.06
N ALA A 145 -34.39 -21.34 -17.05
CA ALA A 145 -33.07 -20.82 -16.69
C ALA A 145 -32.16 -20.77 -17.93
N THR A 146 -31.86 -19.57 -18.42
CA THR A 146 -30.90 -19.33 -19.51
C THR A 146 -29.48 -19.16 -18.95
N ILE A 147 -28.53 -19.96 -19.46
CA ILE A 147 -27.09 -19.80 -19.16
C ILE A 147 -26.49 -18.81 -20.15
N GLN A 148 -25.88 -17.72 -19.66
CA GLN A 148 -25.03 -16.86 -20.48
C GLN A 148 -23.58 -17.36 -20.44
N ILE A 149 -23.18 -18.02 -21.52
CA ILE A 149 -21.84 -18.57 -21.74
C ILE A 149 -21.04 -17.53 -22.55
N ASN A 150 -20.29 -16.66 -21.87
CA ASN A 150 -19.43 -15.68 -22.57
C ASN A 150 -18.24 -16.40 -23.24
N ALA A 151 -18.35 -16.68 -24.54
CA ALA A 151 -17.23 -16.97 -25.44
C ALA A 151 -16.96 -15.67 -26.23
N GLY A 152 -15.70 -15.24 -26.33
CA GLY A 152 -15.32 -13.97 -26.95
C GLY A 152 -15.96 -13.82 -28.34
N SER A 153 -16.60 -12.70 -28.66
CA SER A 153 -15.96 -11.44 -29.00
C SER A 153 -17.01 -10.32 -29.03
N ALA A 154 -16.56 -9.08 -28.82
CA ALA A 154 -17.25 -7.81 -29.00
C ALA A 154 -18.32 -7.41 -27.97
N GLU A 155 -17.95 -6.36 -27.22
CA GLU A 155 -18.75 -5.31 -26.56
C GLU A 155 -19.92 -5.69 -25.61
N ASN A 156 -19.71 -5.30 -24.33
CA ASN A 156 -20.70 -4.75 -23.38
C ASN A 156 -21.95 -5.63 -23.06
N ILE A 157 -22.29 -5.98 -21.82
CA ILE A 157 -22.32 -5.22 -20.57
C ILE A 157 -22.27 -6.25 -19.42
N LYS A 158 -21.30 -6.14 -18.50
CA LYS A 158 -21.31 -6.84 -17.21
C LYS A 158 -21.81 -5.89 -16.13
N VAL A 159 -22.97 -6.21 -15.55
CA VAL A 159 -23.32 -5.81 -14.19
C VAL A 159 -23.02 -7.02 -13.32
N ASN A 160 -22.01 -6.92 -12.45
CA ASN A 160 -21.91 -7.82 -11.30
C ASN A 160 -21.18 -7.20 -10.11
N ASN A 161 -21.54 -7.77 -8.97
CA ASN A 161 -21.45 -7.30 -7.59
C ASN A 161 -20.12 -6.72 -7.10
N VAL A 162 -20.29 -5.70 -6.26
CA VAL A 162 -19.26 -4.98 -5.49
C VAL A 162 -18.88 -5.82 -4.26
N GLY A 163 -17.82 -6.62 -4.41
CA GLY A 163 -17.04 -7.18 -3.31
C GLY A 163 -15.97 -6.20 -2.86
N ALA A 164 -15.90 -5.96 -1.54
CA ALA A 164 -14.99 -5.02 -0.91
C ALA A 164 -13.53 -5.48 -1.03
N ASN A 165 -12.76 -4.85 -1.91
CA ASN A 165 -11.32 -4.70 -1.74
C ASN A 165 -10.89 -3.32 -2.25
N GLN A 166 -10.44 -2.48 -1.32
CA GLN A 166 -9.85 -1.18 -1.58
C GLN A 166 -8.36 -1.34 -1.84
N GLN A 167 -7.96 -1.31 -3.12
CA GLN A 167 -6.68 -0.74 -3.55
C GLN A 167 -6.70 -0.60 -5.08
N GLY A 168 -6.45 0.62 -5.56
CA GLY A 168 -6.41 0.92 -6.98
C GLY A 168 -7.73 1.46 -7.52
N THR A 169 -7.86 2.78 -7.50
CA THR A 169 -8.71 3.53 -8.43
C THR A 169 -8.20 3.26 -9.87
N GLN A 170 -8.56 2.12 -10.42
CA GLN A 170 -8.52 1.88 -11.86
C GLN A 170 -9.94 2.01 -12.38
N ASN A 171 -10.10 2.88 -13.37
CA ASN A 171 -11.32 3.04 -14.15
C ASN A 171 -11.85 1.66 -14.58
N ILE A 172 -12.94 1.21 -13.96
CA ILE A 172 -13.66 -0.02 -14.32
C ILE A 172 -14.42 0.14 -15.66
N PHE A 173 -14.30 1.30 -16.31
CA PHE A 173 -14.80 1.58 -17.65
C PHE A 173 -13.71 2.26 -18.49
N GLY A 174 -12.64 1.52 -18.78
CA GLY A 174 -11.67 1.89 -19.81
C GLY A 174 -12.18 1.45 -21.17
N GLY A 175 -12.93 2.32 -21.86
CA GLY A 175 -13.14 2.19 -23.30
C GLY A 175 -14.54 2.46 -23.87
N GLN A 176 -15.18 3.59 -23.55
CA GLN A 176 -16.10 4.23 -24.52
C GLN A 176 -16.40 5.68 -24.12
N SER A 177 -15.72 6.60 -24.81
CA SER A 177 -15.74 8.05 -24.61
C SER A 177 -17.04 8.75 -25.05
N ASN A 178 -18.11 8.02 -25.40
CA ASN A 178 -19.38 8.58 -25.87
C ASN A 178 -20.58 8.40 -24.91
N MET A 179 -20.39 7.78 -23.73
CA MET A 179 -21.39 7.69 -22.65
C MET A 179 -21.05 8.62 -21.45
N GLY A 180 -20.28 9.68 -21.71
CA GLY A 180 -19.56 10.49 -20.70
C GLY A 180 -20.40 11.33 -19.74
N GLN A 181 -21.74 11.26 -19.77
CA GLN A 181 -22.60 11.99 -18.83
C GLN A 181 -23.46 11.08 -17.93
N LEU A 182 -23.57 9.78 -18.22
CA LEU A 182 -24.53 8.90 -17.53
C LEU A 182 -23.97 8.31 -16.23
N PHE A 183 -22.64 8.22 -16.08
CA PHE A 183 -22.00 7.64 -14.90
C PHE A 183 -20.97 8.60 -14.31
N GLN A 184 -21.43 9.66 -13.64
CA GLN A 184 -20.54 10.37 -12.73
C GLN A 184 -20.20 9.43 -11.58
N ASN A 185 -18.91 9.16 -11.36
CA ASN A 185 -18.46 8.45 -10.17
C ASN A 185 -19.08 9.12 -8.94
N PRO A 186 -19.73 8.38 -8.03
CA PRO A 186 -20.32 8.90 -6.80
C PRO A 186 -19.43 9.88 -6.04
N MET A 187 -18.13 9.62 -6.05
CA MET A 187 -17.14 10.45 -5.36
C MET A 187 -16.92 11.81 -6.02
N ASN A 188 -17.39 12.03 -7.25
CA ASN A 188 -17.23 13.28 -7.98
C ASN A 188 -18.46 14.20 -7.87
N SER A 189 -19.56 13.72 -7.27
CA SER A 189 -20.72 14.57 -6.98
C SER A 189 -20.37 15.60 -5.91
N GLU A 190 -20.56 16.88 -6.19
CA GLU A 190 -20.24 17.97 -5.26
C GLU A 190 -21.10 17.92 -3.98
N ARG A 191 -22.34 17.41 -4.09
CA ARG A 191 -23.33 17.38 -3.02
C ARG A 191 -23.28 16.11 -2.16
N PHE A 192 -22.53 15.09 -2.58
CA PHE A 192 -22.48 13.82 -1.88
C PHE A 192 -21.37 13.82 -0.82
N TYR A 193 -21.76 13.62 0.44
CA TYR A 193 -20.84 13.49 1.56
C TYR A 193 -20.81 12.03 2.07
N PRO A 194 -19.72 11.26 1.79
CA PRO A 194 -19.67 9.83 2.07
C PRO A 194 -19.16 9.48 3.48
N PHE A 195 -19.05 10.43 4.39
CA PHE A 195 -18.42 10.21 5.70
C PHE A 195 -19.42 10.34 6.86
N LYS A 196 -19.14 9.64 7.97
CA LYS A 196 -20.03 9.61 9.14
C LYS A 196 -20.08 10.90 9.95
N THR A 197 -19.01 11.70 9.90
CA THR A 197 -18.82 12.85 10.80
C THR A 197 -18.26 14.05 10.03
N LYS A 198 -18.74 15.26 10.33
CA LYS A 198 -18.24 16.53 9.76
C LYS A 198 -17.46 17.33 10.81
N PRO A 199 -16.15 17.09 11.00
CA PRO A 199 -15.35 17.87 11.95
C PRO A 199 -15.24 19.33 11.49
N LYS A 200 -15.97 20.23 12.16
CA LYS A 200 -16.06 21.66 11.82
C LYS A 200 -14.69 22.33 11.72
N GLU A 201 -13.78 21.96 12.62
CA GLU A 201 -12.49 22.62 12.81
C GLU A 201 -11.36 22.03 11.94
N MET A 202 -11.70 21.11 11.03
CA MET A 202 -10.74 20.45 10.15
C MET A 202 -9.88 21.44 9.34
N ARG A 203 -10.44 22.59 8.93
CA ARG A 203 -9.67 23.63 8.23
C ARG A 203 -8.48 24.11 9.08
N TRP A 204 -8.73 24.47 10.33
CA TRP A 204 -7.69 24.97 11.23
C TRP A 204 -6.67 23.90 11.59
N ILE A 205 -7.14 22.66 11.78
CA ILE A 205 -6.26 21.51 12.00
C ILE A 205 -5.31 21.32 10.82
N LYS A 206 -5.81 21.38 9.57
CA LYS A 206 -4.98 21.31 8.35
C LYS A 206 -3.95 22.44 8.28
N PHE A 207 -4.36 23.67 8.61
CA PHE A 207 -3.43 24.82 8.63
C PHE A 207 -2.33 24.66 9.68
N ALA A 208 -2.70 24.30 10.92
CA ALA A 208 -1.74 24.08 11.99
C ALA A 208 -0.75 22.96 11.61
N PHE A 209 -1.27 21.89 10.99
CA PHE A 209 -0.45 20.76 10.56
C PHE A 209 0.50 21.16 9.42
N ALA A 210 0.00 21.86 8.40
CA ALA A 210 0.82 22.40 7.32
C ALA A 210 1.92 23.34 7.85
N ALA A 211 1.60 24.21 8.81
CA ALA A 211 2.57 25.10 9.44
C ALA A 211 3.65 24.33 10.21
N SER A 212 3.26 23.30 10.97
CA SER A 212 4.23 22.47 11.71
C SER A 212 5.21 21.73 10.79
N ILE A 213 4.72 21.18 9.66
CA ILE A 213 5.57 20.55 8.62
C ILE A 213 6.55 21.55 8.05
N LEU A 214 6.06 22.75 7.74
CA LEU A 214 6.87 23.79 7.13
C LEU A 214 7.98 24.23 8.08
N ILE A 215 7.68 24.42 9.36
CA ILE A 215 8.69 24.74 10.40
C ILE A 215 9.76 23.64 10.47
N ILE A 216 9.36 22.37 10.60
CA ILE A 216 10.31 21.24 10.66
C ILE A 216 11.14 21.17 9.38
N GLY A 217 10.49 21.32 8.23
CA GLY A 217 11.13 21.31 6.92
C GLY A 217 12.18 22.39 6.77
N ILE A 218 11.87 23.63 7.17
CA ILE A 218 12.82 24.75 7.17
C ILE A 218 13.99 24.45 8.11
N LEU A 219 13.71 24.02 9.35
CA LEU A 219 14.77 23.70 10.31
C LEU A 219 15.72 22.64 9.75
N PHE A 220 15.18 21.63 9.07
CA PHE A 220 15.98 20.59 8.44
C PHE A 220 16.82 21.14 7.29
N ILE A 221 16.24 21.96 6.41
CA ILE A 221 16.98 22.62 5.31
C ILE A 221 18.12 23.47 5.87
N VAL A 222 17.88 24.21 6.96
CA VAL A 222 18.90 25.02 7.64
C VAL A 222 20.01 24.14 8.19
N ILE A 223 19.68 23.03 8.86
CA ILE A 223 20.68 22.06 9.33
C ILE A 223 21.52 21.57 8.15
N TYR A 224 20.90 21.11 7.06
CA TYR A 224 21.63 20.65 5.86
C TYR A 224 22.53 21.72 5.25
N ALA A 225 22.06 22.97 5.21
CA ALA A 225 22.84 24.09 4.71
C ALA A 225 24.09 24.32 5.57
N ILE A 226 23.95 24.31 6.90
CA ILE A 226 25.09 24.44 7.83
C ILE A 226 26.05 23.26 7.66
N LEU A 227 25.54 22.03 7.56
CA LEU A 227 26.36 20.83 7.36
C LEU A 227 27.15 20.81 6.06
N GLY A 228 26.62 21.44 5.00
CA GLY A 228 27.35 21.63 3.75
C GLY A 228 28.36 22.77 3.85
N ALA A 229 27.99 23.86 4.53
CA ALA A 229 28.80 25.08 4.61
C ALA A 229 30.03 24.93 5.52
N GLU A 230 29.89 24.22 6.66
CA GLU A 230 30.99 23.99 7.59
C GLU A 230 31.94 22.92 7.04
N GLN A 231 33.10 23.37 6.59
CA GLN A 231 34.14 22.52 6.00
C GLN A 231 35.50 22.96 6.52
N ILE A 232 36.22 22.02 7.12
CA ILE A 232 37.61 22.17 7.49
C ILE A 232 38.45 21.54 6.40
N LYS A 233 39.32 22.34 5.78
CA LYS A 233 40.31 21.84 4.85
C LYS A 233 41.53 21.40 5.65
N ILE A 234 41.85 20.12 5.54
CA ILE A 234 42.99 19.53 6.21
C ILE A 234 44.09 19.40 5.15
N SER A 235 45.12 20.25 5.25
CA SER A 235 46.25 20.35 4.32
C SER A 235 47.41 19.47 4.76
N SER A 236 48.17 18.86 3.86
CA SER A 236 49.31 17.98 4.19
C SER A 236 50.36 18.68 5.07
N ASP A 237 50.38 20.01 4.99
CA ASP A 237 51.37 20.85 5.65
C ASP A 237 50.92 21.32 7.04
N ASP A 238 49.72 20.94 7.49
CA ASP A 238 49.17 21.35 8.77
C ASP A 238 49.93 20.70 9.93
N SER A 239 50.43 21.52 10.86
CA SER A 239 51.30 21.10 11.98
C SER A 239 50.65 20.10 12.95
N TYR A 240 49.32 20.04 12.99
CA TYR A 240 48.54 19.15 13.87
C TYR A 240 48.25 17.78 13.24
N ARG A 241 48.74 17.47 12.03
CA ARG A 241 48.46 16.21 11.31
C ARG A 241 49.44 15.06 11.57
N GLY A 242 50.41 15.23 12.45
CA GLY A 242 51.49 14.25 12.68
C GLY A 242 51.02 12.83 13.01
N ILE A 243 49.76 12.65 13.43
CA ILE A 243 49.14 11.34 13.63
C ILE A 243 49.09 10.47 12.35
N PHE A 244 49.11 11.09 11.17
CA PHE A 244 49.00 10.40 9.88
C PHE A 244 50.34 10.05 9.23
N ASP A 245 51.46 10.63 9.68
CA ASP A 245 52.77 10.50 9.00
C ASP A 245 53.23 9.04 8.88
N ASN A 246 53.10 8.29 9.98
CA ASN A 246 53.48 6.89 10.08
C ASN A 246 52.31 5.91 9.87
N LEU A 247 51.20 6.40 9.30
CA LEU A 247 50.05 5.55 9.04
C LEU A 247 50.35 4.56 7.90
N GLU A 248 50.03 3.29 8.11
CA GLU A 248 50.24 2.17 7.18
C GLU A 248 48.93 1.38 7.02
N PRO A 249 48.75 0.61 5.92
CA PRO A 249 47.52 -0.15 5.67
C PRO A 249 47.11 -1.06 6.84
N LYS A 250 48.09 -1.63 7.55
CA LYS A 250 47.85 -2.50 8.70
C LYS A 250 47.14 -1.79 9.88
N HIS A 251 47.18 -0.46 9.92
CA HIS A 251 46.54 0.37 10.95
C HIS A 251 45.09 0.74 10.60
N ILE A 252 44.63 0.50 9.36
CA ILE A 252 43.27 0.80 8.93
C ILE A 252 42.32 -0.38 9.27
N ILE A 253 41.15 -0.05 9.84
CA ILE A 253 40.08 -1.01 10.15
C ILE A 253 39.23 -1.31 8.90
N LEU A 254 38.98 -0.29 8.08
CA LEU A 254 38.07 -0.33 6.93
C LEU A 254 38.72 -0.90 5.67
N GLY A 255 37.92 -1.56 4.83
CA GLY A 255 38.35 -2.14 3.57
C GLY A 255 38.66 -3.63 3.66
N ALA A 256 38.17 -4.38 2.67
CA ALA A 256 38.29 -5.84 2.64
C ALA A 256 39.70 -6.33 2.26
N ASP A 257 40.49 -5.51 1.55
CA ASP A 257 41.83 -5.84 1.07
C ASP A 257 42.85 -4.72 1.35
N ASP A 258 44.14 -5.05 1.18
CA ASP A 258 45.24 -4.12 1.44
C ASP A 258 45.31 -2.97 0.42
N THR A 259 44.75 -3.14 -0.78
CA THR A 259 44.69 -2.09 -1.80
C THR A 259 43.73 -0.97 -1.38
N MET A 260 42.56 -1.34 -0.87
CA MET A 260 41.57 -0.41 -0.33
C MET A 260 42.08 0.27 0.93
N LYS A 261 42.75 -0.46 1.82
CA LYS A 261 43.41 0.13 3.00
C LYS A 261 44.50 1.12 2.60
N GLN A 262 45.30 0.82 1.58
CA GLN A 262 46.29 1.76 1.06
C GLN A 262 45.63 3.04 0.53
N LYS A 263 44.53 2.93 -0.21
CA LYS A 263 43.77 4.12 -0.66
C LYS A 263 43.29 4.98 0.50
N TYR A 264 42.85 4.39 1.62
CA TYR A 264 42.48 5.14 2.82
C TYR A 264 43.68 5.82 3.48
N VAL A 265 44.84 5.15 3.54
CA VAL A 265 46.09 5.75 4.02
C VAL A 265 46.48 6.95 3.15
N ASP A 266 46.48 6.77 1.83
CA ASP A 266 46.82 7.82 0.87
C ASP A 266 45.87 9.02 0.99
N PHE A 267 44.56 8.76 1.15
CA PHE A 267 43.55 9.77 1.41
C PHE A 267 43.82 10.55 2.71
N LEU A 268 44.06 9.85 3.82
CA LEU A 268 44.31 10.46 5.14
C LEU A 268 45.65 11.21 5.21
N LYS A 269 46.64 10.83 4.40
CA LYS A 269 47.92 11.54 4.26
C LYS A 269 47.82 12.73 3.29
N GLY A 270 46.94 12.66 2.30
CA GLY A 270 46.73 13.72 1.31
C GLY A 270 45.93 14.91 1.82
N ASN A 271 45.52 15.81 0.92
CA ASN A 271 44.62 16.92 1.24
C ASN A 271 43.17 16.43 1.20
N TRP A 272 42.41 16.70 2.26
CA TRP A 272 41.00 16.31 2.32
C TRP A 272 40.17 17.33 3.07
N ILE A 273 38.85 17.22 2.92
CA ILE A 273 37.89 18.13 3.52
C ILE A 273 37.12 17.34 4.57
N LEU A 274 37.08 17.87 5.79
CA LEU A 274 36.29 17.33 6.88
C LEU A 274 35.08 18.24 7.10
N SER A 275 33.89 17.66 7.06
CA SER A 275 32.64 18.32 7.43
C SER A 275 32.04 17.68 8.68
N PRO A 276 31.19 18.39 9.42
CA PRO A 276 30.39 17.78 10.49
C PRO A 276 29.61 16.56 9.98
N TYR A 277 29.13 16.62 8.73
CA TYR A 277 28.41 15.51 8.11
C TYR A 277 29.28 14.24 7.97
N THR A 278 30.51 14.36 7.46
CA THR A 278 31.44 13.22 7.34
C THR A 278 31.82 12.62 8.68
N LEU A 279 32.03 13.46 9.70
CA LEU A 279 32.35 13.00 11.04
C LEU A 279 31.24 12.14 11.63
N ILE A 280 30.00 12.60 11.50
CA ILE A 280 28.88 11.99 12.22
C ILE A 280 28.24 10.84 11.42
N SER A 281 28.24 10.94 10.09
CA SER A 281 27.85 9.81 9.22
C SER A 281 28.87 8.66 9.26
N LYS A 282 30.11 8.94 9.69
CA LYS A 282 31.23 8.00 9.63
C LYS A 282 31.40 7.47 8.20
N ASP A 283 31.29 8.34 7.20
CA ASP A 283 31.48 7.98 5.80
C ASP A 283 32.56 8.88 5.16
N PRO A 284 33.78 8.37 4.96
CA PRO A 284 34.89 9.12 4.38
C PRO A 284 34.68 9.41 2.90
N SER A 285 33.88 8.59 2.21
CA SER A 285 33.61 8.75 0.77
C SER A 285 32.80 10.01 0.47
N LEU A 286 32.12 10.55 1.48
CA LEU A 286 31.32 11.76 1.36
C LEU A 286 32.18 13.03 1.44
N SER A 287 33.42 12.97 1.93
CA SER A 287 34.32 14.13 2.13
C SER A 287 34.55 15.02 0.90
N THR A 288 34.47 14.47 -0.31
CA THR A 288 34.66 15.21 -1.57
C THR A 288 33.35 15.62 -2.24
N GLY A 289 32.21 15.10 -1.79
CA GLY A 289 30.89 15.28 -2.40
C GLY A 289 29.80 15.86 -1.50
N VAL A 290 30.13 16.23 -0.25
CA VAL A 290 29.18 16.70 0.79
C VAL A 290 28.25 17.79 0.26
N ASN A 291 28.79 18.75 -0.51
CA ASN A 291 28.00 19.86 -1.04
C ASN A 291 26.93 19.41 -2.03
N THR A 292 27.28 18.54 -2.98
CA THR A 292 26.31 18.08 -3.99
C THR A 292 25.22 17.22 -3.35
N PHE A 293 25.59 16.34 -2.40
CA PHE A 293 24.61 15.53 -1.68
C PHE A 293 23.69 16.38 -0.80
N SER A 294 24.24 17.33 -0.04
CA SER A 294 23.44 18.23 0.79
C SER A 294 22.48 19.09 -0.04
N ILE A 295 22.94 19.65 -1.16
CA ILE A 295 22.10 20.42 -2.09
C ILE A 295 20.99 19.53 -2.68
N MET A 296 21.32 18.32 -3.13
CA MET A 296 20.34 17.39 -3.70
C MET A 296 19.28 17.01 -2.65
N MET A 297 19.70 16.73 -1.42
CA MET A 297 18.78 16.42 -0.33
C MET A 297 17.91 17.62 0.04
N ASN A 298 18.44 18.84 0.05
CA ASN A 298 17.66 20.05 0.25
C ASN A 298 16.59 20.24 -0.83
N ILE A 299 16.94 20.04 -2.11
CA ILE A 299 15.97 20.10 -3.21
C ILE A 299 14.89 19.04 -3.03
N PHE A 300 15.27 17.81 -2.71
CA PHE A 300 14.33 16.72 -2.45
C PHE A 300 13.40 17.04 -1.28
N MET A 301 13.93 17.60 -0.20
CA MET A 301 13.14 18.04 0.96
C MET A 301 12.16 19.15 0.59
N ILE A 302 12.57 20.14 -0.20
CA ILE A 302 11.68 21.20 -0.69
C ILE A 302 10.53 20.60 -1.51
N LEU A 303 10.81 19.63 -2.39
CA LEU A 303 9.79 18.95 -3.19
C LEU A 303 8.81 18.15 -2.32
N ILE A 304 9.31 17.44 -1.30
CA ILE A 304 8.48 16.72 -0.32
C ILE A 304 7.61 17.71 0.45
N LEU A 305 8.18 18.80 0.96
CA LEU A 305 7.43 19.81 1.72
C LEU A 305 6.34 20.42 0.84
N PHE A 306 6.66 20.80 -0.40
CA PHE A 306 5.69 21.37 -1.32
C PHE A 306 4.56 20.38 -1.63
N SER A 307 4.88 19.13 -1.95
CA SER A 307 3.89 18.09 -2.26
C SER A 307 3.00 17.71 -1.07
N SER A 308 3.50 17.88 0.15
CA SER A 308 2.81 17.55 1.40
C SER A 308 1.97 18.72 1.91
N VAL A 309 2.48 19.95 1.84
CA VAL A 309 1.83 21.17 2.32
C VAL A 309 0.78 21.69 1.33
N TYR A 310 1.06 21.64 0.02
CA TYR A 310 0.16 22.17 -1.01
C TYR A 310 -1.27 21.59 -0.93
N PRO A 311 -1.48 20.26 -0.81
CA PRO A 311 -2.82 19.69 -0.71
C PRO A 311 -3.60 20.12 0.55
N MET A 312 -2.93 20.53 1.62
CA MET A 312 -3.56 21.02 2.86
C MET A 312 -4.06 22.45 2.72
N LEU A 313 -3.25 23.30 2.07
CA LEU A 313 -3.51 24.73 1.92
C LEU A 313 -4.39 25.05 0.72
N LYS A 314 -4.42 24.15 -0.28
CA LYS A 314 -5.27 24.31 -1.46
C LYS A 314 -6.74 24.36 -1.05
N GLN A 315 -7.47 25.28 -1.67
CA GLN A 315 -8.91 25.36 -1.48
C GLN A 315 -9.60 24.04 -1.90
N PRO A 316 -10.54 23.55 -1.08
CA PRO A 316 -11.25 22.30 -1.37
C PRO A 316 -12.06 22.45 -2.65
N LYS A 317 -11.83 21.56 -3.62
CA LYS A 317 -12.60 21.57 -4.88
C LYS A 317 -14.01 21.05 -4.66
N LEU A 318 -14.13 19.99 -3.86
CA LEU A 318 -15.38 19.33 -3.51
C LEU A 318 -15.78 19.66 -2.06
N TYR A 319 -17.09 19.70 -1.78
CA TYR A 319 -17.62 19.96 -0.44
C TYR A 319 -17.00 19.04 0.62
N LYS A 320 -16.87 17.75 0.32
CA LYS A 320 -16.32 16.77 1.26
C LYS A 320 -14.84 17.01 1.64
N ASP A 321 -14.05 17.62 0.76
CA ASP A 321 -12.62 17.82 0.97
C ASP A 321 -12.34 18.85 2.08
N GLN A 322 -13.32 19.68 2.45
CA GLN A 322 -13.17 20.62 3.56
C GLN A 322 -13.08 19.91 4.93
N TYR A 323 -13.67 18.71 5.03
CA TYR A 323 -13.78 17.95 6.28
C TYR A 323 -12.90 16.70 6.33
N HIS A 324 -12.23 16.37 5.23
CA HIS A 324 -11.46 15.13 5.11
C HIS A 324 -10.05 15.39 4.57
N VAL A 325 -9.08 14.64 5.07
CA VAL A 325 -7.72 14.57 4.52
C VAL A 325 -7.60 13.30 3.69
N ASN A 326 -7.19 13.43 2.43
CA ASN A 326 -6.95 12.28 1.57
C ASN A 326 -5.92 11.33 2.21
N GLY A 327 -6.23 10.02 2.23
CA GLY A 327 -5.34 8.98 2.74
C GLY A 327 -3.96 8.98 2.07
N GLY A 328 -3.86 9.32 0.77
CA GLY A 328 -2.56 9.49 0.10
C GLY A 328 -1.71 10.61 0.70
N THR A 329 -2.36 11.73 1.07
CA THR A 329 -1.70 12.83 1.76
C THR A 329 -1.29 12.43 3.18
N LEU A 330 -2.16 11.71 3.91
CA LEU A 330 -1.82 11.13 5.23
C LEU A 330 -0.67 10.14 5.15
N PHE A 331 -0.60 9.33 4.09
CA PHE A 331 0.49 8.40 3.88
C PHE A 331 1.81 9.13 3.65
N LEU A 332 1.83 10.14 2.76
CA LEU A 332 3.02 10.96 2.54
C LEU A 332 3.50 11.61 3.84
N PHE A 333 2.59 12.11 4.68
CA PHE A 333 2.97 12.63 5.99
C PHE A 333 3.52 11.56 6.92
N GLY A 334 2.87 10.39 6.99
CA GLY A 334 3.37 9.26 7.78
C GLY A 334 4.77 8.85 7.33
N PHE A 335 5.03 8.88 6.03
CA PHE A 335 6.33 8.62 5.45
C PHE A 335 7.37 9.69 5.81
N VAL A 336 6.99 10.96 5.78
CA VAL A 336 7.84 12.09 6.23
C VAL A 336 8.19 11.93 7.71
N ILE A 337 7.19 11.68 8.56
CA ILE A 337 7.39 11.39 9.99
C ILE A 337 8.31 10.20 10.19
N PHE A 338 8.09 9.13 9.43
CA PHE A 338 8.91 7.93 9.49
C PHE A 338 10.36 8.26 9.16
N ILE A 339 10.66 8.99 8.08
CA ILE A 339 12.02 9.41 7.74
C ILE A 339 12.65 10.21 8.89
N PHE A 340 11.88 11.12 9.50
CA PHE A 340 12.38 12.00 10.56
C PHE A 340 12.62 11.30 11.90
N ILE A 341 11.71 10.42 12.30
CA ILE A 341 11.66 9.87 13.65
C ILE A 341 12.32 8.49 13.72
N MET A 342 12.26 7.70 12.65
CA MET A 342 12.74 6.31 12.69
C MET A 342 14.23 6.22 13.09
N PRO A 343 15.12 7.13 12.65
CA PRO A 343 16.52 7.05 13.08
C PRO A 343 16.78 7.42 14.55
N VAL A 344 15.83 8.08 15.23
CA VAL A 344 15.85 8.26 16.70
C VAL A 344 15.66 6.91 17.41
N PHE A 345 14.83 6.03 16.85
CA PHE A 345 14.49 4.75 17.49
C PHE A 345 15.43 3.60 17.14
N PHE A 346 15.94 3.58 15.91
CA PHE A 346 16.68 2.42 15.41
C PHE A 346 18.20 2.52 15.56
N ASN A 347 18.73 3.65 16.06
CA ASN A 347 20.17 3.87 16.27
C ASN A 347 21.04 3.45 15.07
N GLN A 348 20.48 3.45 13.85
CA GLN A 348 21.20 3.00 12.68
C GLN A 348 22.15 4.11 12.23
N SER A 349 23.43 3.77 12.19
CA SER A 349 24.50 4.59 11.64
C SER A 349 24.33 4.67 10.13
N GLY A 350 24.05 5.87 9.60
CA GLY A 350 24.08 6.08 8.14
C GLY A 350 23.14 7.15 7.59
N GLY A 351 22.60 8.05 8.41
CA GLY A 351 21.74 9.13 7.90
C GLY A 351 21.69 10.37 8.78
N ILE A 352 21.24 11.50 8.22
CA ILE A 352 21.24 12.80 8.92
C ILE A 352 20.30 12.83 10.12
N THR A 353 19.23 12.04 10.08
CA THR A 353 18.32 11.88 11.22
C THR A 353 18.96 11.10 12.38
N SER A 354 19.89 10.17 12.11
CA SER A 354 20.73 9.58 13.15
C SER A 354 21.72 10.60 13.72
N MET A 355 22.17 11.54 12.88
CA MET A 355 23.07 12.63 13.26
C MET A 355 22.38 13.70 14.11
N ILE A 356 21.17 14.11 13.76
CA ILE A 356 20.32 15.00 14.58
C ILE A 356 20.09 14.39 15.96
N TYR A 357 19.86 13.07 16.03
CA TYR A 357 19.77 12.35 17.30
C TYR A 357 21.11 12.34 18.06
N GLN A 358 22.21 11.98 17.40
CA GLN A 358 23.53 11.93 18.03
C GLN A 358 23.95 13.30 18.58
N LEU A 359 23.80 14.37 17.80
CA LEU A 359 24.09 15.74 18.22
C LEU A 359 23.12 16.25 19.31
N GLY A 360 21.84 15.87 19.22
CA GLY A 360 20.81 16.32 20.15
C GLY A 360 20.89 15.65 21.52
N PHE A 361 21.20 14.35 21.58
CA PHE A 361 21.03 13.55 22.79
C PHE A 361 22.25 12.75 23.24
N LYS A 362 23.18 12.38 22.36
CA LYS A 362 24.23 11.39 22.68
C LYS A 362 25.61 12.02 22.90
N GLU A 363 26.09 12.77 21.92
CA GLU A 363 27.46 13.28 21.89
C GLU A 363 27.43 14.73 21.42
N SER A 364 27.81 15.65 22.31
CA SER A 364 27.84 17.09 22.00
C SER A 364 29.22 17.71 22.02
N ASN A 365 30.25 16.92 22.29
CA ASN A 365 31.61 17.41 22.25
C ASN A 365 32.22 17.03 20.90
N THR A 366 32.64 18.03 20.13
CA THR A 366 33.35 17.86 18.86
C THR A 366 34.51 16.89 19.01
N ASP A 367 35.26 16.96 20.12
CA ASP A 367 36.38 16.07 20.38
C ASP A 367 35.95 14.60 20.42
N VAL A 368 34.82 14.32 21.06
CA VAL A 368 34.30 12.95 21.17
C VAL A 368 33.93 12.42 19.79
N ILE A 369 33.25 13.25 18.98
CA ILE A 369 32.83 12.90 17.62
C ILE A 369 34.05 12.65 16.71
N VAL A 370 35.08 13.50 16.78
CA VAL A 370 36.31 13.34 16.01
C VAL A 370 37.07 12.07 16.45
N LYS A 371 37.15 11.81 17.76
CA LYS A 371 37.73 10.56 18.29
C LYS A 371 36.97 9.34 17.79
N ASP A 372 35.65 9.38 17.80
CA ASP A 372 34.78 8.31 17.35
C ASP A 372 34.90 8.04 15.85
N PHE A 373 35.01 9.09 15.05
CA PHE A 373 35.27 9.00 13.61
C PHE A 373 36.63 8.35 13.34
N LEU A 374 37.70 8.84 13.97
CA LEU A 374 39.03 8.29 13.77
C LEU A 374 39.16 6.84 14.27
N LYS A 375 38.54 6.49 15.40
CA LYS A 375 38.47 5.10 15.90
C LYS A 375 37.67 4.18 15.00
N TRP A 376 36.78 4.71 14.17
CA TRP A 376 36.05 3.93 13.17
C TRP A 376 36.92 3.60 11.95
N ILE A 377 37.92 4.43 11.65
CA ILE A 377 38.83 4.24 10.49
C ILE A 377 40.14 3.56 10.89
N ILE A 378 40.71 3.94 12.03
CA ILE A 378 42.06 3.59 12.47
C ILE A 378 41.99 2.72 13.72
N LYS A 379 42.80 1.66 13.76
CA LYS A 379 42.91 0.73 14.89
C LYS A 379 43.24 1.49 16.18
N SER A 380 42.52 1.16 17.26
CA SER A 380 42.73 1.78 18.57
C SER A 380 44.17 1.66 19.06
N SER A 381 44.83 0.52 18.81
CA SER A 381 46.24 0.31 19.20
C SER A 381 47.19 1.37 18.62
N TYR A 382 46.99 1.77 17.36
CA TYR A 382 47.81 2.80 16.73
C TYR A 382 47.51 4.19 17.33
N LEU A 383 46.24 4.48 17.62
CA LEU A 383 45.84 5.74 18.25
C LEU A 383 46.40 5.86 19.67
N ASP A 384 46.47 4.75 20.41
CA ASP A 384 47.04 4.69 21.76
C ASP A 384 48.57 4.85 21.74
N GLU A 385 49.27 4.23 20.79
CA GLU A 385 50.72 4.40 20.59
C GLU A 385 51.09 5.85 20.22
N ASN A 386 50.22 6.55 19.49
CA ASN A 386 50.42 7.92 19.01
C ASN A 386 49.53 8.93 19.75
N LYS A 387 49.17 8.65 21.02
CA LYS A 387 48.17 9.38 21.79
C LYS A 387 48.35 10.90 21.78
N THR A 388 49.58 11.40 21.94
CA THR A 388 49.83 12.85 21.96
C THR A 388 49.45 13.50 20.63
N GLN A 389 49.87 12.91 19.50
CA GLN A 389 49.54 13.43 18.17
C GLN A 389 48.05 13.31 17.88
N PHE A 390 47.43 12.23 18.34
CA PHE A 390 46.00 12.01 18.22
C PHE A 390 45.19 13.07 18.98
N GLU A 391 45.52 13.34 20.24
CA GLU A 391 44.83 14.36 21.05
C GLU A 391 45.07 15.78 20.50
N THR A 392 46.28 16.09 20.01
CA THR A 392 46.56 17.37 19.33
C THR A 392 45.70 17.55 18.07
N PHE A 393 45.59 16.50 17.24
CA PHE A 393 44.74 16.54 16.05
C PHE A 393 43.27 16.76 16.44
N VAL A 394 42.77 16.00 17.43
CA VAL A 394 41.39 16.10 17.89
C VAL A 394 41.09 17.52 18.39
N SER A 395 41.94 18.08 19.25
CA SER A 395 41.76 19.43 19.79
C SER A 395 41.77 20.50 18.69
N ALA A 396 42.69 20.39 17.72
CA ALA A 396 42.79 21.35 16.62
C ALA A 396 41.55 21.34 15.71
N ILE A 397 40.94 20.17 15.48
CA ILE A 397 39.68 20.05 14.75
C ILE A 397 38.51 20.53 15.63
N GLY A 398 38.53 20.21 16.92
CA GLY A 398 37.54 20.64 17.91
C GLY A 398 37.39 22.16 17.99
N GLU A 399 38.50 22.89 17.98
CA GLU A 399 38.53 24.35 17.98
C GLU A 399 38.03 24.97 16.67
N GLN A 400 38.19 24.29 15.54
CA GLN A 400 37.78 24.78 14.22
C GLN A 400 36.32 24.46 13.87
N MET A 401 35.66 23.56 14.61
CA MET A 401 34.30 23.11 14.33
C MET A 401 33.36 23.37 15.52
N ASP A 402 32.51 24.39 15.38
CA ASP A 402 31.48 24.72 16.37
C ASP A 402 30.17 23.96 16.10
N LEU A 403 29.97 22.85 16.80
CA LEU A 403 28.75 22.06 16.71
C LEU A 403 27.61 22.57 17.59
N LEU A 404 27.80 23.66 18.35
CA LEU A 404 26.78 24.16 19.30
C LEU A 404 25.50 24.57 18.56
N THR A 405 25.64 25.30 17.45
CA THR A 405 24.50 25.76 16.64
C THR A 405 23.72 24.56 16.09
N LEU A 406 24.43 23.58 15.52
CA LEU A 406 23.85 22.35 15.00
C LEU A 406 23.13 21.55 16.09
N LYS A 407 23.69 21.49 17.30
CA LYS A 407 23.06 20.85 18.46
C LYS A 407 21.76 21.52 18.85
N VAL A 408 21.76 22.85 19.02
CA VAL A 408 20.55 23.61 19.41
C VAL A 408 19.45 23.42 18.36
N LEU A 409 19.79 23.55 17.08
CA LEU A 409 18.84 23.31 15.99
C LEU A 409 18.33 21.87 15.97
N SER A 410 19.20 20.89 16.21
CA SER A 410 18.83 19.47 16.27
C SER A 410 17.81 19.20 17.38
N ILE A 411 18.03 19.73 18.58
CA ILE A 411 17.10 19.58 19.72
C ILE A 411 15.75 20.21 19.38
N ILE A 412 15.74 21.44 18.84
CA ILE A 412 14.52 22.12 18.43
C ILE A 412 13.77 21.29 17.38
N THR A 413 14.46 20.81 16.35
CA THR A 413 13.87 19.97 15.30
C THR A 413 13.23 18.71 15.87
N ILE A 414 13.88 18.04 16.83
CA ILE A 414 13.32 16.83 17.45
C ILE A 414 12.05 17.15 18.27
N VAL A 415 12.06 18.23 19.05
CA VAL A 415 10.87 18.67 19.79
C VAL A 415 9.70 18.93 18.85
N PHE A 416 9.93 19.66 17.76
CA PHE A 416 8.90 19.88 16.74
C PHE A 416 8.46 18.59 16.05
N ALA A 417 9.38 17.66 15.77
CA ALA A 417 9.04 16.36 15.19
C ALA A 417 8.08 15.55 16.09
N PHE A 418 8.27 15.58 17.42
CA PHE A 418 7.34 14.96 18.35
C PHE A 418 5.97 15.66 18.40
N ILE A 419 5.95 16.99 18.39
CA ILE A 419 4.69 17.76 18.29
C ILE A 419 3.94 17.37 17.01
N PHE A 420 4.66 17.28 15.90
CA PHE A 420 4.11 16.91 14.61
C PHE A 420 3.58 15.47 14.59
N LEU A 421 4.29 14.52 15.21
CA LEU A 421 3.80 13.16 15.41
C LEU A 421 2.48 13.13 16.20
N ALA A 422 2.40 13.89 17.30
CA ALA A 422 1.18 13.97 18.10
C ALA A 422 0.01 14.54 17.28
N MET A 423 0.25 15.60 16.50
CA MET A 423 -0.76 16.15 15.60
C MET A 423 -1.16 15.16 14.50
N TYR A 424 -0.24 14.35 13.99
CA TYR A 424 -0.52 13.37 12.95
C TYR A 424 -1.45 12.28 13.47
N VAL A 425 -1.17 11.76 14.66
CA VAL A 425 -2.07 10.82 15.36
C VAL A 425 -3.44 11.46 15.59
N ALA A 426 -3.49 12.72 16.05
CA ALA A 426 -4.75 13.43 16.24
C ALA A 426 -5.55 13.56 14.93
N ILE A 427 -4.90 13.86 13.80
CA ILE A 427 -5.55 13.91 12.49
C ILE A 427 -6.09 12.54 12.11
N ILE A 428 -5.33 11.45 12.29
CA ILE A 428 -5.83 10.11 11.97
C ILE A 428 -7.11 9.79 12.77
N LEU A 429 -7.16 10.19 14.04
CA LEU A 429 -8.33 9.96 14.89
C LEU A 429 -9.54 10.82 14.50
N ILE A 430 -9.31 12.10 14.14
CA ILE A 430 -10.36 13.06 13.78
C ILE A 430 -10.82 12.89 12.31
N ASN A 431 -9.96 12.36 11.43
CA ASN A 431 -10.25 12.22 10.02
C ASN A 431 -11.48 11.31 9.83
N PRO A 432 -12.55 11.81 9.19
CA PRO A 432 -13.83 11.14 9.25
C PRO A 432 -13.79 9.82 8.47
N LYS A 433 -14.33 8.77 9.09
CA LYS A 433 -14.37 7.43 8.48
C LYS A 433 -15.47 7.37 7.41
N LEU A 434 -15.19 6.61 6.35
CA LEU A 434 -16.15 6.34 5.29
C LEU A 434 -17.40 5.67 5.88
N ASP A 435 -18.56 6.23 5.56
CA ASP A 435 -19.84 5.59 5.80
C ASP A 435 -20.11 4.58 4.66
N ARG A 436 -19.79 3.31 4.93
CA ARG A 436 -19.93 2.23 3.95
C ARG A 436 -21.39 2.00 3.56
N GLU A 437 -22.34 2.26 4.47
CA GLU A 437 -23.76 2.05 4.20
C GLU A 437 -24.30 3.16 3.31
N LYS A 438 -24.06 4.43 3.67
CA LYS A 438 -24.44 5.58 2.84
C LYS A 438 -23.81 5.50 1.44
N TYR A 439 -22.55 5.08 1.36
CA TYR A 439 -21.87 4.87 0.08
C TYR A 439 -22.49 3.74 -0.76
N ARG A 440 -22.84 2.61 -0.14
CA ARG A 440 -23.49 1.49 -0.81
C ARG A 440 -24.87 1.88 -1.34
N LEU A 441 -25.67 2.55 -0.51
CA LEU A 441 -27.00 3.05 -0.90
C LEU A 441 -26.90 3.98 -2.11
N PHE A 442 -25.93 4.90 -2.09
CA PHE A 442 -25.71 5.79 -3.23
C PHE A 442 -25.35 5.04 -4.52
N ILE A 443 -24.49 4.02 -4.46
CA ILE A 443 -24.16 3.21 -5.64
C ILE A 443 -25.40 2.52 -6.18
N ILE A 444 -26.23 1.95 -5.30
CA ILE A 444 -27.48 1.28 -5.69
C ILE A 444 -28.41 2.28 -6.39
N GLU A 445 -28.57 3.49 -5.86
CA GLU A 445 -29.41 4.53 -6.46
C GLU A 445 -28.89 5.01 -7.82
N VAL A 446 -27.57 5.16 -7.99
CA VAL A 446 -26.97 5.47 -9.30
C VAL A 446 -27.20 4.34 -10.30
N GLN A 447 -27.11 3.09 -9.87
CA GLN A 447 -27.39 1.93 -10.72
C GLN A 447 -28.86 1.87 -11.13
N LYS A 448 -29.80 2.13 -10.22
CA LYS A 448 -31.23 2.26 -10.54
C LYS A 448 -31.49 3.36 -11.56
N LYS A 449 -30.88 4.53 -11.36
CA LYS A 449 -30.99 5.66 -12.30
C LYS A 449 -30.52 5.27 -13.71
N ALA A 450 -29.35 4.62 -13.79
CA ALA A 450 -28.81 4.16 -15.06
C ALA A 450 -29.72 3.13 -15.74
N MET A 451 -30.23 2.15 -14.99
CA MET A 451 -31.17 1.15 -15.53
C MET A 451 -32.47 1.78 -16.03
N ALA A 452 -33.03 2.74 -15.29
CA ALA A 452 -34.22 3.48 -15.71
C ALA A 452 -33.96 4.27 -17.00
N GLN A 453 -32.84 4.98 -17.09
CA GLN A 453 -32.46 5.73 -18.29
C GLN A 453 -32.25 4.82 -19.51
N MET A 454 -31.66 3.63 -19.32
CA MET A 454 -31.54 2.62 -20.39
C MET A 454 -32.90 2.08 -20.85
N GLN A 455 -33.91 2.10 -19.99
CA GLN A 455 -35.29 1.74 -20.31
C GLN A 455 -36.13 2.94 -20.81
N GLY A 456 -35.51 4.12 -20.99
CA GLY A 456 -36.20 5.34 -21.41
C GLY A 456 -37.05 6.00 -20.31
N GLN A 457 -36.88 5.59 -19.06
CA GLN A 457 -37.58 6.14 -17.89
C GLN A 457 -36.72 7.20 -17.18
N SER A 458 -37.37 8.25 -16.67
CA SER A 458 -36.74 9.21 -15.78
C SER A 458 -36.72 8.67 -14.35
N TYR A 459 -35.55 8.69 -13.71
CA TYR A 459 -35.39 8.33 -12.31
C TYR A 459 -34.53 9.35 -11.60
N ASP A 460 -35.03 9.85 -10.47
CA ASP A 460 -34.32 10.77 -9.61
C ASP A 460 -33.76 10.03 -8.40
N ILE A 461 -32.49 10.31 -8.09
CA ILE A 461 -31.82 9.73 -6.93
C ILE A 461 -32.43 10.33 -5.67
N ASP A 462 -32.61 9.50 -4.64
CA ASP A 462 -33.11 9.94 -3.34
C ASP A 462 -32.36 11.19 -2.83
N PRO A 463 -33.05 12.35 -2.66
CA PRO A 463 -32.47 13.58 -2.15
C PRO A 463 -31.82 13.43 -0.77
N SER A 464 -32.27 12.48 0.05
CA SER A 464 -31.77 12.26 1.42
C SER A 464 -30.29 11.85 1.48
N LEU A 465 -29.75 11.35 0.36
CA LEU A 465 -28.35 10.96 0.25
C LEU A 465 -27.41 12.15 0.08
N PHE A 466 -27.95 13.32 -0.28
CA PHE A 466 -27.20 14.53 -0.54
C PHE A 466 -27.27 15.52 0.62
N GLU A 467 -26.34 16.47 0.62
CA GLU A 467 -26.39 17.61 1.54
C GLU A 467 -27.52 18.58 1.18
N SER A 468 -28.04 19.27 2.20
CA SER A 468 -29.13 20.22 2.04
C SER A 468 -28.74 21.38 1.11
N ASP A 469 -29.73 21.92 0.38
CA ASP A 469 -29.51 23.04 -0.54
C ASP A 469 -28.96 24.29 0.19
N GLU A 470 -29.37 24.50 1.43
CA GLU A 470 -28.88 25.58 2.29
C GLU A 470 -27.38 25.42 2.58
N GLU A 471 -26.92 24.23 2.97
CA GLU A 471 -25.50 23.97 3.23
C GLU A 471 -24.66 24.16 1.96
N MET A 472 -25.17 23.69 0.82
CA MET A 472 -24.48 23.82 -0.47
C MET A 472 -24.38 25.28 -0.93
N ALA A 473 -25.45 26.07 -0.78
CA ALA A 473 -25.44 27.50 -1.12
C ALA A 473 -24.43 28.30 -0.27
N VAL A 474 -24.32 27.98 1.02
CA VAL A 474 -23.32 28.59 1.92
C VAL A 474 -21.90 28.24 1.46
N TRP A 475 -21.65 26.99 1.08
CA TRP A 475 -20.35 26.55 0.59
C TRP A 475 -19.97 27.20 -0.74
N GLU A 476 -20.87 27.24 -1.72
CA GLU A 476 -20.63 27.88 -3.03
C GLU A 476 -20.32 29.37 -2.87
N LYS A 477 -21.06 30.07 -2.00
CA LYS A 477 -20.80 31.49 -1.71
C LYS A 477 -19.40 31.70 -1.12
N LYS A 478 -18.96 30.81 -0.23
CA LYS A 478 -17.61 30.84 0.36
C LYS A 478 -16.52 30.53 -0.68
N LYS A 479 -16.72 29.50 -1.51
CA LYS A 479 -15.84 29.12 -2.62
C LYS A 479 -15.67 30.28 -3.62
N ASN A 480 -16.75 30.98 -3.94
CA ASN A 480 -16.72 32.11 -4.88
C ASN A 480 -16.09 33.38 -4.28
N ARG A 481 -16.20 33.58 -2.97
CA ARG A 481 -15.50 34.68 -2.29
C ARG A 481 -13.99 34.45 -2.24
N ASP A 482 -13.56 33.24 -1.98
CA ASP A 482 -12.13 32.91 -1.84
C ASP A 482 -11.41 32.79 -3.20
N ASN A 483 -12.16 32.77 -4.33
CA ASN A 483 -11.63 32.76 -5.71
C ASN A 483 -11.55 34.16 -6.36
N LYS A 484 -12.05 35.20 -5.70
CA LYS A 484 -11.86 36.62 -6.10
C LYS A 484 -10.69 37.19 -5.33
#